data_AF-A0A503Q8H8-F1
#
_entry.id   AF-A0A503Q8H8-F1
#
_cell.length_a   1.000
_cell.length_b   1.000
_cell.length_c   1.000
_cell.angle_alpha   90.00
_cell.angle_beta   90.00
_cell.angle_gamma   90.00
#
_symmetry.space_group_name_H-M   'P 1'
#
loop_
_entity.id
_entity.type
_entity.pdbx_description
1 polymer ?
#
loop_
_entity_poly.entity_id
_entity_poly.type
_entity_poly.pdbx_seq_one_letter_code
_entity_poly.pdbx_strand_id
1 'polypeptide(L)'
;MSSHSFEAFAVFIFFILISICPGPARADYTTPHAEVVCQPGRNVALIRFTLTMDEDPVGYRRLPTSVDQGLSATPATGRSNCTMVNGWTIRLRDGQDQAFGYGQGGADPPAFFSLWIAKRKIFSRKEWKPGYATDQKRWLIGMVIRPDRLSYCHVVGDEAPDKGPIVCLDEPFQLNRYKIDRVEYAPPGRRPPIGTILLAHGTTEPRLCRKFLRLRQEGFENVSTSTNDNANVFPMDTAQQNLNIKVATIEVSPGVRRKLVRWSGTNHYFDGDVMLLAPLAADPSTVLKESMLDDGDTFSDELPSGWSVISGQLPRLYPNVSRRYVHFDTQRIDGRLYLLAQPSNRDQRPTAVLVRPLADGFKAICVFQRVEPHF
;
A
#
# COMPACT_ATOMS: atom_id res chain seq x y z
N MET A 1 33.96 3.60 -63.62
CA MET A 1 32.80 3.26 -62.77
C MET A 1 32.15 4.57 -62.38
N SER A 2 30.89 4.78 -62.77
CA SER A 2 30.21 6.08 -62.65
C SER A 2 29.74 6.34 -61.22
N SER A 3 29.87 7.60 -60.77
CA SER A 3 29.44 8.06 -59.44
C SER A 3 27.97 7.77 -59.12
N HIS A 4 27.12 7.67 -60.15
CA HIS A 4 25.70 7.37 -60.02
C HIS A 4 25.39 5.98 -59.44
N SER A 5 26.30 5.01 -59.55
CA SER A 5 26.07 3.67 -58.99
C SER A 5 26.27 3.59 -57.47
N PHE A 6 27.01 4.54 -56.88
CA PHE A 6 27.34 4.53 -55.45
C PHE A 6 26.23 5.18 -54.62
N GLU A 7 25.60 6.24 -55.14
CA GLU A 7 24.47 6.92 -54.48
C GLU A 7 23.24 6.01 -54.38
N ALA A 8 22.91 5.27 -55.44
CA ALA A 8 21.79 4.32 -55.42
C ALA A 8 21.99 3.20 -54.39
N PHE A 9 23.22 2.73 -54.21
CA PHE A 9 23.55 1.69 -53.24
C PHE A 9 23.49 2.22 -51.80
N ALA A 10 23.97 3.44 -51.55
CA ALA A 10 23.88 4.08 -50.24
C ALA A 10 22.43 4.34 -49.80
N VAL A 11 21.58 4.81 -50.72
CA VAL A 11 20.14 4.99 -50.46
C VAL A 11 19.45 3.66 -50.15
N PHE A 12 19.79 2.60 -50.89
CA PHE A 12 19.23 1.27 -50.64
C PHE A 12 19.64 0.69 -49.28
N ILE A 13 20.92 0.84 -48.88
CA ILE A 13 21.39 0.44 -47.54
C ILE A 13 20.71 1.26 -46.44
N PHE A 14 20.50 2.57 -46.65
CA PHE A 14 19.81 3.41 -45.67
C PHE A 14 18.34 3.00 -45.50
N PHE A 15 17.65 2.66 -46.59
CA PHE A 15 16.28 2.11 -46.53
C PHE A 15 16.23 0.74 -45.83
N ILE A 16 17.22 -0.13 -46.05
CA ILE A 16 17.34 -1.39 -45.32
C ILE A 16 17.57 -1.14 -43.83
N LEU A 17 18.45 -0.20 -43.46
CA LEU A 17 18.74 0.13 -42.06
C LEU A 17 17.54 0.75 -41.33
N ILE A 18 16.75 1.60 -41.99
CA ILE A 18 15.50 2.14 -41.42
C ILE A 18 14.41 1.06 -41.31
N SER A 19 14.36 0.13 -42.26
CA SER A 19 13.40 -0.98 -42.23
C SER A 19 13.75 -2.06 -41.20
N ILE A 20 15.01 -2.10 -40.75
CA ILE A 20 15.49 -2.95 -39.64
C ILE A 20 15.58 -2.12 -38.34
N CYS A 21 14.91 -0.97 -38.21
CA CYS A 21 14.67 -0.43 -36.88
C CYS A 21 13.79 -1.45 -36.14
N PRO A 22 14.33 -2.18 -35.13
CA PRO A 22 13.48 -3.05 -34.33
C PRO A 22 12.35 -2.17 -33.81
N GLY A 23 11.12 -2.66 -33.95
CA GLY A 23 9.97 -1.98 -33.35
C GLY A 23 10.33 -1.64 -31.90
N PRO A 24 9.87 -0.49 -31.37
CA PRO A 24 10.21 -0.09 -30.01
C PRO A 24 9.98 -1.28 -29.09
N ALA A 25 11.02 -1.73 -28.40
CA ALA A 25 10.90 -2.77 -27.40
C ALA A 25 9.89 -2.27 -26.37
N ARG A 26 8.72 -2.89 -26.35
CA ARG A 26 7.70 -2.64 -25.34
C ARG A 26 7.92 -3.65 -24.24
N ALA A 27 7.92 -3.17 -23.00
CA ALA A 27 7.85 -4.08 -21.88
C ALA A 27 6.44 -4.65 -21.84
N ASP A 28 6.33 -5.97 -21.67
CA ASP A 28 5.04 -6.61 -21.40
C ASP A 28 4.45 -5.97 -20.14
N TYR A 29 3.16 -5.67 -20.15
CA TYR A 29 2.49 -5.08 -19.00
C TYR A 29 1.14 -5.75 -18.73
N THR A 30 0.71 -5.72 -17.48
CA THR A 30 -0.61 -6.20 -17.09
C THR A 30 -1.47 -5.05 -16.59
N THR A 31 -2.71 -4.99 -17.06
CA THR A 31 -3.66 -3.94 -16.63
C THR A 31 -4.79 -4.57 -15.83
N PRO A 32 -5.00 -4.15 -14.57
CA PRO A 32 -6.16 -4.52 -13.77
C PRO A 32 -7.41 -3.82 -14.31
N HIS A 33 -8.51 -4.56 -14.38
CA HIS A 33 -9.81 -4.00 -14.73
C HIS A 33 -10.85 -4.43 -13.72
N ALA A 34 -11.58 -3.46 -13.17
CA ALA A 34 -12.78 -3.71 -12.39
C ALA A 34 -13.98 -2.96 -12.98
N GLU A 35 -15.12 -3.63 -13.04
CA GLU A 35 -16.35 -3.04 -13.58
C GLU A 35 -17.56 -3.41 -12.73
N VAL A 36 -18.55 -2.51 -12.68
CA VAL A 36 -19.88 -2.78 -12.12
C VAL A 36 -20.97 -2.75 -13.21
N VAL A 37 -21.84 -3.76 -13.17
CA VAL A 37 -23.02 -3.90 -14.03
C VAL A 37 -24.26 -4.06 -13.14
N CYS A 38 -25.28 -3.24 -13.34
CA CYS A 38 -26.59 -3.40 -12.69
C CYS A 38 -27.58 -4.03 -13.67
N GLN A 39 -28.37 -4.98 -13.21
CA GLN A 39 -29.40 -5.60 -14.05
C GLN A 39 -30.63 -4.69 -14.17
N PRO A 40 -31.08 -4.35 -15.39
CA PRO A 40 -32.33 -3.62 -15.57
C PRO A 40 -33.51 -4.37 -14.96
N GLY A 41 -34.39 -3.65 -14.26
CA GLY A 41 -35.61 -4.24 -13.68
C GLY A 41 -35.37 -5.13 -12.44
N ARG A 42 -34.14 -5.31 -11.96
CA ARG A 42 -33.84 -6.15 -10.79
C ARG A 42 -32.92 -5.47 -9.77
N ASN A 43 -32.95 -5.98 -8.54
CA ASN A 43 -32.07 -5.56 -7.45
C ASN A 43 -30.82 -6.45 -7.40
N VAL A 44 -30.13 -6.54 -8.54
CA VAL A 44 -28.90 -7.33 -8.69
C VAL A 44 -27.86 -6.48 -9.38
N ALA A 45 -26.67 -6.41 -8.79
CA ALA A 45 -25.49 -5.86 -9.43
C ALA A 45 -24.37 -6.90 -9.42
N LEU A 46 -23.51 -6.86 -10.43
CA LEU A 46 -22.30 -7.65 -10.54
C LEU A 46 -21.11 -6.71 -10.56
N ILE A 47 -20.15 -6.95 -9.69
CA ILE A 47 -18.78 -6.46 -9.83
C ILE A 47 -17.95 -7.58 -10.43
N ARG A 48 -17.12 -7.28 -11.42
CA ARG A 48 -16.27 -8.26 -12.09
C ARG A 48 -14.87 -7.73 -12.25
N PHE A 49 -13.91 -8.63 -12.16
CA PHE A 49 -12.48 -8.32 -12.17
C PHE A 49 -11.78 -9.16 -13.23
N THR A 50 -10.77 -8.58 -13.88
CA THR A 50 -9.91 -9.31 -14.82
C THR A 50 -8.56 -8.60 -14.93
N LEU A 51 -7.59 -9.29 -15.54
CA LEU A 51 -6.35 -8.70 -16.02
C LEU A 51 -6.32 -8.80 -17.54
N THR A 52 -5.76 -7.79 -18.20
CA THR A 52 -5.34 -7.91 -19.61
C THR A 52 -3.84 -7.86 -19.68
N MET A 53 -3.26 -8.62 -20.61
CA MET A 53 -1.86 -8.49 -20.99
C MET A 53 -1.78 -7.50 -22.16
N ASP A 54 -0.86 -6.55 -22.07
CA ASP A 54 -0.61 -5.54 -23.08
C ASP A 54 -1.90 -4.84 -23.55
N GLU A 55 -2.16 -4.86 -24.85
CA GLU A 55 -3.31 -4.24 -25.51
C GLU A 55 -4.47 -5.23 -25.74
N ASP A 56 -4.48 -6.38 -25.05
CA ASP A 56 -5.54 -7.37 -25.22
C ASP A 56 -6.93 -6.80 -24.82
N PRO A 57 -8.00 -7.19 -25.53
CA PRO A 57 -9.34 -6.72 -25.21
C PRO A 57 -9.79 -7.23 -23.83
N VAL A 58 -10.47 -6.37 -23.08
CA VAL A 58 -10.98 -6.70 -21.74
C VAL A 58 -12.03 -7.81 -21.82
N GLY A 59 -11.66 -8.99 -21.33
CA GLY A 59 -12.52 -10.16 -21.21
C GLY A 59 -12.79 -10.52 -19.76
N TYR A 60 -14.06 -10.62 -19.37
CA TYR A 60 -14.45 -11.09 -18.04
C TYR A 60 -14.94 -12.53 -18.09
N ARG A 61 -14.63 -13.30 -17.04
CA ARG A 61 -15.14 -14.66 -16.92
C ARG A 61 -16.65 -14.69 -16.68
N ARG A 62 -17.31 -15.66 -17.32
CA ARG A 62 -18.71 -15.96 -17.06
C ARG A 62 -18.83 -16.66 -15.71
N LEU A 63 -19.64 -16.08 -14.83
CA LEU A 63 -20.00 -16.70 -13.55
C LEU A 63 -21.14 -17.70 -13.77
N PRO A 64 -21.37 -18.65 -12.84
CA PRO A 64 -22.52 -19.53 -12.93
C PRO A 64 -23.83 -18.72 -12.98
N THR A 65 -24.68 -19.00 -13.98
CA THR A 65 -25.98 -18.30 -14.16
C THR A 65 -26.88 -18.38 -12.92
N SER A 66 -26.75 -19.45 -12.13
CA SER A 66 -27.45 -19.60 -10.85
C SER A 66 -27.07 -18.52 -9.82
N VAL A 67 -25.85 -17.98 -9.92
CA VAL A 67 -25.30 -16.97 -9.00
C VAL A 67 -25.52 -15.56 -9.52
N ASP A 68 -25.32 -15.31 -10.81
CA ASP A 68 -25.30 -13.96 -11.37
C ASP A 68 -26.45 -13.68 -12.35
N GLN A 69 -27.36 -14.62 -12.59
CA GLN A 69 -28.50 -14.46 -13.52
C GLN A 69 -28.07 -14.04 -14.95
N GLY A 70 -26.85 -14.37 -15.37
CA GLY A 70 -26.30 -14.06 -16.68
C GLY A 70 -25.72 -12.66 -16.82
N LEU A 71 -25.61 -11.86 -15.75
CA LEU A 71 -25.02 -10.52 -15.82
C LEU A 71 -23.59 -10.53 -16.38
N SER A 72 -22.78 -11.55 -16.06
CA SER A 72 -21.39 -11.67 -16.51
C SER A 72 -21.24 -11.79 -18.02
N ALA A 73 -22.29 -12.17 -18.76
CA ALA A 73 -22.29 -12.20 -20.21
C ALA A 73 -22.46 -10.80 -20.85
N THR A 74 -22.76 -9.76 -20.06
CA THR A 74 -22.86 -8.38 -20.56
C THR A 74 -21.50 -7.93 -21.11
N PRO A 75 -21.41 -7.28 -22.28
CA PRO A 75 -20.15 -6.75 -22.80
C PRO A 75 -19.44 -5.81 -21.80
N ALA A 76 -18.12 -5.71 -21.87
CA ALA A 76 -17.34 -4.77 -21.08
C ALA A 76 -17.75 -3.32 -21.42
N THR A 77 -18.05 -2.51 -20.42
CA THR A 77 -18.40 -1.09 -20.61
C THR A 77 -17.50 -0.14 -19.83
N GLY A 78 -16.57 -0.66 -19.01
CA GLY A 78 -15.66 0.14 -18.18
C GLY A 78 -16.39 0.96 -17.11
N ARG A 79 -17.62 0.60 -16.75
CA ARG A 79 -18.43 1.37 -15.80
C ARG A 79 -17.93 1.15 -14.37
N SER A 80 -17.69 2.25 -13.67
CA SER A 80 -17.38 2.27 -12.23
C SER A 80 -18.58 2.63 -11.36
N ASN A 81 -19.74 2.93 -11.96
CA ASN A 81 -20.96 3.27 -11.23
C ASN A 81 -22.20 2.69 -11.92
N CYS A 82 -23.17 2.23 -11.13
CA CYS A 82 -24.51 1.90 -11.62
C CYS A 82 -25.57 2.09 -10.52
N THR A 83 -26.85 2.05 -10.87
CA THR A 83 -27.96 2.17 -9.90
C THR A 83 -28.90 0.98 -10.06
N MET A 84 -29.17 0.27 -8.96
CA MET A 84 -30.15 -0.82 -8.92
C MET A 84 -31.58 -0.27 -8.84
N VAL A 85 -32.58 -1.12 -9.11
CA VAL A 85 -34.00 -0.72 -9.12
C VAL A 85 -34.50 -0.18 -7.78
N ASN A 86 -34.00 -0.69 -6.67
CA ASN A 86 -34.29 -0.17 -5.32
C ASN A 86 -33.62 1.17 -5.00
N GLY A 87 -33.00 1.83 -5.98
CA GLY A 87 -32.34 3.13 -5.83
C GLY A 87 -30.94 3.06 -5.22
N TRP A 88 -30.40 1.87 -4.95
CA TRP A 88 -29.04 1.75 -4.46
C TRP A 88 -28.04 2.09 -5.57
N THR A 89 -27.31 3.18 -5.36
CA THR A 89 -26.15 3.54 -6.18
C THR A 89 -24.97 2.66 -5.76
N ILE A 90 -24.38 1.94 -6.72
CA ILE A 90 -23.16 1.18 -6.56
C ILE A 90 -22.02 2.00 -7.16
N ARG A 91 -20.98 2.26 -6.38
CA ARG A 91 -19.73 2.89 -6.84
C ARG A 91 -18.58 1.97 -6.54
N LEU A 92 -17.80 1.70 -7.57
CA LEU A 92 -16.60 0.91 -7.54
C LEU A 92 -15.41 1.83 -7.83
N ARG A 93 -14.32 1.64 -7.11
CA ARG A 93 -13.02 2.16 -7.48
C ARG A 93 -12.01 1.06 -7.28
N ASP A 94 -11.07 0.91 -8.18
CA ASP A 94 -10.03 -0.11 -8.15
C ASP A 94 -8.65 0.50 -8.33
N GLY A 95 -7.64 -0.31 -8.02
CA GLY A 95 -6.24 0.06 -8.14
C GLY A 95 -5.33 -1.13 -7.86
N GLN A 96 -4.04 -0.89 -7.99
CA GLN A 96 -2.97 -1.79 -7.61
C GLN A 96 -2.18 -1.20 -6.46
N ASP A 97 -1.69 -2.07 -5.57
CA ASP A 97 -0.70 -1.68 -4.58
C ASP A 97 0.59 -1.25 -5.29
N GLN A 98 1.44 -0.50 -4.60
CA GLN A 98 2.76 -0.13 -5.08
C GLN A 98 3.56 -1.37 -5.53
N ALA A 99 4.04 -1.33 -6.77
CA ALA A 99 5.05 -2.26 -7.26
C ALA A 99 6.44 -1.89 -6.69
N PHE A 100 7.23 -2.90 -6.37
CA PHE A 100 8.61 -2.77 -5.90
C PHE A 100 9.58 -3.25 -6.97
N GLY A 101 10.64 -2.48 -7.22
CA GLY A 101 11.61 -2.77 -8.28
C GLY A 101 12.58 -3.93 -7.98
N TYR A 102 12.44 -4.62 -6.85
CA TYR A 102 13.36 -5.66 -6.39
C TYR A 102 12.62 -6.93 -5.93
N GLY A 103 13.30 -8.08 -6.10
CA GLY A 103 12.77 -9.42 -5.79
C GLY A 103 11.90 -10.01 -6.90
N GLN A 104 11.84 -11.35 -6.98
CA GLN A 104 11.14 -12.11 -8.03
C GLN A 104 9.61 -11.86 -8.10
N GLY A 105 9.06 -11.09 -7.16
CA GLY A 105 7.63 -10.78 -7.06
C GLY A 105 7.25 -9.31 -6.89
N GLY A 106 8.22 -8.40 -6.77
CA GLY A 106 7.92 -6.99 -6.52
C GLY A 106 7.15 -6.31 -7.67
N ALA A 107 7.31 -6.82 -8.89
CA ALA A 107 6.66 -6.32 -10.10
C ALA A 107 5.20 -6.76 -10.27
N ASP A 108 4.69 -7.66 -9.42
CA ASP A 108 3.30 -8.14 -9.47
C ASP A 108 2.55 -7.80 -8.17
N PRO A 109 2.18 -6.52 -7.97
CA PRO A 109 1.49 -6.11 -6.75
C PRO A 109 0.08 -6.69 -6.68
N PRO A 110 -0.47 -6.86 -5.46
CA PRO A 110 -1.89 -7.11 -5.28
C PRO A 110 -2.74 -6.03 -5.95
N ALA A 111 -3.90 -6.40 -6.49
CA ALA A 111 -4.91 -5.44 -6.92
C ALA A 111 -6.13 -5.49 -6.00
N PHE A 112 -6.72 -4.33 -5.78
CA PHE A 112 -7.77 -4.13 -4.80
C PHE A 112 -8.90 -3.27 -5.35
N PHE A 113 -10.01 -3.24 -4.59
CA PHE A 113 -11.13 -2.35 -4.86
C PHE A 113 -11.74 -1.77 -3.59
N SER A 114 -12.29 -0.58 -3.69
CA SER A 114 -13.17 0.05 -2.72
C SER A 114 -14.59 0.08 -3.27
N LEU A 115 -15.56 -0.24 -2.42
CA LEU A 115 -16.96 -0.36 -2.81
C LEU A 115 -17.85 0.49 -1.91
N TRP A 116 -18.73 1.27 -2.54
CA TRP A 116 -19.83 1.95 -1.88
C TRP A 116 -21.18 1.47 -2.41
N ILE A 117 -22.09 1.22 -1.49
CA ILE A 117 -23.50 0.91 -1.78
C ILE A 117 -24.34 1.97 -1.08
N ALA A 118 -25.19 2.67 -1.82
CA ALA A 118 -26.02 3.76 -1.31
C ALA A 118 -25.24 4.76 -0.41
N LYS A 119 -24.08 5.22 -0.91
CA LYS A 119 -23.16 6.15 -0.23
C LYS A 119 -22.47 5.62 1.04
N ARG A 120 -22.59 4.33 1.34
CA ARG A 120 -21.95 3.68 2.50
C ARG A 120 -20.77 2.85 2.03
N LYS A 121 -19.59 3.04 2.64
CA LYS A 121 -18.38 2.27 2.31
C LYS A 121 -18.53 0.86 2.86
N ILE A 122 -18.59 -0.13 1.98
CA ILE A 122 -18.72 -1.54 2.31
C ILE A 122 -17.34 -2.19 2.41
N PHE A 123 -16.50 -1.91 1.41
CA PHE A 123 -15.10 -2.35 1.39
C PHE A 123 -14.19 -1.16 1.15
N SER A 124 -13.03 -1.21 1.80
CA SER A 124 -11.93 -0.27 1.61
C SER A 124 -10.72 -1.09 1.18
N ARG A 125 -10.26 -0.92 -0.06
CA ARG A 125 -9.11 -1.66 -0.61
C ARG A 125 -9.17 -3.18 -0.37
N LYS A 126 -10.33 -3.81 -0.60
CA LYS A 126 -10.44 -5.27 -0.55
C LYS A 126 -9.69 -5.85 -1.74
N GLU A 127 -8.72 -6.70 -1.45
CA GLU A 127 -7.92 -7.41 -2.45
C GLU A 127 -8.83 -8.31 -3.31
N TRP A 128 -8.65 -8.25 -4.62
CA TRP A 128 -9.31 -9.16 -5.57
C TRP A 128 -8.30 -9.98 -6.36
N LYS A 129 -7.09 -9.45 -6.57
CA LYS A 129 -5.94 -10.16 -7.12
C LYS A 129 -4.84 -10.21 -6.05
N PRO A 130 -4.34 -11.40 -5.68
CA PRO A 130 -3.12 -11.53 -4.90
C PRO A 130 -1.89 -11.01 -5.65
N GLY A 131 -0.86 -10.64 -4.89
CA GLY A 131 0.48 -10.41 -5.45
C GLY A 131 1.28 -11.71 -5.56
N TYR A 132 2.46 -11.64 -6.18
CA TYR A 132 3.38 -12.77 -6.30
C TYR A 132 3.69 -13.46 -4.96
N ALA A 133 3.90 -14.77 -5.00
CA ALA A 133 4.24 -15.63 -3.85
C ALA A 133 3.22 -15.59 -2.68
N THR A 134 1.97 -15.24 -2.97
CA THR A 134 0.84 -15.46 -2.05
C THR A 134 -0.03 -16.62 -2.52
N ASP A 135 0.67 -17.73 -2.79
CA ASP A 135 0.24 -19.04 -3.32
C ASP A 135 -1.02 -19.67 -2.68
N GLN A 136 -1.51 -19.13 -1.58
CA GLN A 136 -2.71 -19.60 -0.89
C GLN A 136 -3.96 -18.75 -1.10
N LYS A 137 -3.86 -17.56 -1.72
CA LYS A 137 -4.98 -16.64 -1.87
C LYS A 137 -5.72 -16.86 -3.19
N ARG A 138 -7.05 -17.00 -3.09
CA ARG A 138 -7.92 -17.16 -4.26
C ARG A 138 -8.22 -15.81 -4.89
N TRP A 139 -8.18 -15.75 -6.22
CA TRP A 139 -8.57 -14.56 -6.98
C TRP A 139 -10.08 -14.37 -6.91
N LEU A 140 -10.53 -13.19 -6.52
CA LEU A 140 -11.93 -12.79 -6.62
C LEU A 140 -12.17 -12.29 -8.06
N ILE A 141 -12.90 -13.06 -8.86
CA ILE A 141 -13.21 -12.70 -10.25
C ILE A 141 -14.57 -12.01 -10.40
N GLY A 142 -15.42 -12.11 -9.37
CA GLY A 142 -16.65 -11.34 -9.33
C GLY A 142 -17.36 -11.38 -7.98
N MET A 143 -18.20 -10.38 -7.77
CA MET A 143 -19.06 -10.25 -6.60
C MET A 143 -20.47 -9.86 -7.02
N VAL A 144 -21.45 -10.69 -6.69
CA VAL A 144 -22.87 -10.39 -6.94
C VAL A 144 -23.48 -9.75 -5.70
N ILE A 145 -24.07 -8.57 -5.88
CA ILE A 145 -24.69 -7.77 -4.83
C ILE A 145 -26.20 -7.92 -4.92
N ARG A 146 -26.81 -8.31 -3.80
CA ARG A 146 -28.25 -8.34 -3.58
C ARG A 146 -28.60 -7.60 -2.28
N PRO A 147 -29.87 -7.21 -2.07
CA PRO A 147 -30.27 -6.49 -0.86
C PRO A 147 -29.97 -7.23 0.45
N ASP A 148 -29.98 -8.56 0.41
CA ASP A 148 -29.88 -9.48 1.54
C ASP A 148 -28.54 -10.22 1.62
N ARG A 149 -27.74 -10.25 0.55
CA ARG A 149 -26.46 -10.99 0.51
C ARG A 149 -25.45 -10.46 -0.48
N LEU A 150 -24.18 -10.79 -0.23
CA LEU A 150 -23.06 -10.65 -1.16
C LEU A 150 -22.59 -12.06 -1.55
N SER A 151 -22.47 -12.34 -2.85
CA SER A 151 -21.93 -13.60 -3.37
C SER A 151 -20.52 -13.35 -3.92
N TYR A 152 -19.48 -13.97 -3.36
CA TYR A 152 -18.10 -13.80 -3.78
C TYR A 152 -17.66 -15.01 -4.62
N CYS A 153 -17.36 -14.78 -5.89
CA CYS A 153 -16.94 -15.81 -6.82
C CYS A 153 -15.43 -15.76 -7.01
N HIS A 154 -14.78 -16.86 -6.62
CA HIS A 154 -13.36 -17.02 -6.69
C HIS A 154 -12.95 -18.08 -7.71
N VAL A 155 -11.74 -17.96 -8.23
CA VAL A 155 -11.08 -19.00 -9.00
C VAL A 155 -10.07 -19.71 -8.10
N VAL A 156 -9.99 -21.04 -8.26
CA VAL A 156 -9.00 -21.88 -7.58
C VAL A 156 -7.94 -22.31 -8.60
N GLY A 157 -6.66 -22.12 -8.27
CA GLY A 157 -5.51 -22.57 -9.06
C GLY A 157 -4.57 -21.43 -9.48
N ASP A 158 -3.37 -21.81 -9.94
CA ASP A 158 -2.27 -20.89 -10.26
C ASP A 158 -2.47 -20.11 -11.58
N GLU A 159 -3.36 -20.59 -12.45
CA GLU A 159 -3.69 -19.98 -13.75
C GLU A 159 -4.90 -19.00 -13.67
N ALA A 160 -5.17 -18.45 -12.49
CA ALA A 160 -6.19 -17.43 -12.28
C ALA A 160 -5.72 -16.06 -12.86
N PRO A 161 -6.64 -15.19 -13.33
CA PRO A 161 -8.09 -15.34 -13.25
C PRO A 161 -8.68 -16.22 -14.36
N ASP A 162 -7.96 -16.49 -15.45
CA ASP A 162 -8.55 -16.95 -16.73
C ASP A 162 -8.99 -18.42 -16.75
N LYS A 163 -8.34 -19.29 -15.98
CA LYS A 163 -8.60 -20.75 -15.97
C LYS A 163 -9.00 -21.24 -14.58
N GLY A 164 -9.35 -22.52 -14.46
CA GLY A 164 -9.71 -23.14 -13.16
C GLY A 164 -11.20 -23.04 -12.77
N PRO A 165 -11.65 -23.84 -11.79
CA PRO A 165 -13.04 -23.89 -11.35
C PRO A 165 -13.44 -22.62 -10.58
N ILE A 166 -14.68 -22.16 -10.80
CA ILE A 166 -15.26 -21.02 -10.09
C ILE A 166 -16.06 -21.51 -8.89
N VAL A 167 -15.74 -21.01 -7.71
CA VAL A 167 -16.46 -21.27 -6.46
C VAL A 167 -17.05 -19.97 -5.94
N CYS A 168 -18.37 -19.92 -5.81
CA CYS A 168 -19.07 -18.76 -5.26
C CYS A 168 -19.57 -19.03 -3.84
N LEU A 169 -19.32 -18.09 -2.93
CA LEU A 169 -19.73 -18.18 -1.53
C LEU A 169 -20.65 -17.01 -1.19
N ASP A 170 -21.79 -17.31 -0.58
CA ASP A 170 -22.76 -16.31 -0.14
C ASP A 170 -22.48 -15.88 1.31
N GLU A 171 -22.48 -14.58 1.55
CA GLU A 171 -22.45 -13.98 2.88
C GLU A 171 -23.68 -13.10 3.11
N PRO A 172 -24.34 -13.18 4.29
CA PRO A 172 -25.43 -12.28 4.63
C PRO A 172 -25.01 -10.81 4.58
N PHE A 173 -25.85 -9.96 3.99
CA PHE A 173 -25.58 -8.53 3.83
C PHE A 173 -26.67 -7.68 4.47
N GLN A 174 -26.23 -6.67 5.24
CA GLN A 174 -27.12 -5.71 5.87
C GLN A 174 -26.53 -4.31 5.72
N LEU A 175 -27.04 -3.56 4.74
CA LEU A 175 -26.54 -2.22 4.40
C LEU A 175 -26.53 -1.25 5.58
N ASN A 176 -27.50 -1.38 6.49
CA ASN A 176 -27.65 -0.50 7.66
C ASN A 176 -26.50 -0.62 8.68
N ARG A 177 -25.70 -1.69 8.65
CA ARG A 177 -24.50 -1.85 9.50
C ARG A 177 -23.39 -0.87 9.16
N TYR A 178 -23.36 -0.38 7.92
CA TYR A 178 -22.33 0.53 7.43
C TYR A 178 -22.78 1.97 7.57
N LYS A 179 -21.90 2.90 7.94
CA LYS A 179 -22.23 4.33 8.00
C LYS A 179 -22.05 4.98 6.63
N ILE A 180 -22.75 6.10 6.39
CA ILE A 180 -22.51 6.93 5.20
C ILE A 180 -21.06 7.40 5.25
N ASP A 181 -20.35 7.23 4.15
CA ASP A 181 -18.98 7.72 4.01
C ASP A 181 -19.01 9.23 3.78
N ARG A 182 -18.81 9.98 4.87
CA ARG A 182 -18.83 11.45 4.87
C ARG A 182 -17.57 12.04 4.25
N VAL A 183 -16.55 11.26 3.92
CA VAL A 183 -15.36 11.74 3.22
C VAL A 183 -15.63 11.70 1.72
N GLU A 184 -16.03 10.55 1.19
CA GLU A 184 -16.35 10.39 -0.24
C GLU A 184 -17.61 11.19 -0.65
N TYR A 185 -18.62 11.23 0.22
CA TYR A 185 -19.91 11.89 -0.03
C TYR A 185 -20.14 13.12 0.85
N ALA A 186 -19.07 13.83 1.21
CA ALA A 186 -19.21 15.15 1.83
C ALA A 186 -20.02 16.09 0.90
N PRO A 187 -20.81 17.04 1.45
CA PRO A 187 -21.39 18.11 0.64
C PRO A 187 -20.33 18.85 -0.18
N PRO A 188 -20.69 19.42 -1.34
CA PRO A 188 -19.78 20.27 -2.12
C PRO A 188 -19.11 21.33 -1.22
N GLY A 189 -17.80 21.52 -1.38
CA GLY A 189 -17.00 22.44 -0.53
C GLY A 189 -16.59 21.90 0.84
N ARG A 190 -17.08 20.72 1.27
CA ARG A 190 -16.65 20.03 2.50
C ARG A 190 -15.84 18.77 2.25
N ARG A 191 -15.72 18.33 1.00
CA ARG A 191 -14.86 17.19 0.63
C ARG A 191 -13.41 17.63 0.75
N PRO A 192 -12.60 16.99 1.61
CA PRO A 192 -11.18 17.30 1.65
C PRO A 192 -10.56 16.97 0.28
N PRO A 193 -9.72 17.86 -0.28
CA PRO A 193 -8.97 17.56 -1.51
C PRO A 193 -8.17 16.26 -1.39
N ILE A 194 -7.95 15.57 -2.51
CA ILE A 194 -6.98 14.48 -2.58
C ILE A 194 -5.61 15.02 -2.12
N GLY A 195 -4.87 14.20 -1.37
CA GLY A 195 -3.62 14.59 -0.70
C GLY A 195 -3.81 15.16 0.70
N THR A 196 -5.02 15.59 1.09
CA THR A 196 -5.25 16.17 2.42
C THR A 196 -4.91 15.18 3.52
N ILE A 197 -4.14 15.63 4.52
CA ILE A 197 -3.84 14.83 5.71
C ILE A 197 -4.92 15.05 6.79
N LEU A 198 -5.55 13.95 7.18
CA LEU A 198 -6.54 13.89 8.25
C LEU A 198 -5.93 13.29 9.52
N LEU A 199 -6.44 13.71 10.67
CA LEU A 199 -6.18 13.02 11.94
C LEU A 199 -7.15 11.85 12.06
N ALA A 200 -6.62 10.64 12.15
CA ALA A 200 -7.38 9.41 12.23
C ALA A 200 -7.64 8.98 13.68
N HIS A 201 -8.47 7.93 13.82
CA HIS A 201 -8.71 7.25 15.08
C HIS A 201 -7.39 6.76 15.71
N GLY A 202 -7.27 6.86 17.03
CA GLY A 202 -6.03 6.56 17.77
C GLY A 202 -5.15 7.78 18.04
N THR A 203 -5.46 8.95 17.46
CA THR A 203 -4.79 10.21 17.83
C THR A 203 -5.14 10.60 19.28
N THR A 204 -4.12 10.74 20.13
CA THR A 204 -4.30 11.05 21.57
C THR A 204 -4.03 12.51 21.92
N GLU A 205 -3.26 13.25 21.11
CA GLU A 205 -2.97 14.67 21.35
C GLU A 205 -3.29 15.57 20.13
N PRO A 206 -4.57 15.79 19.76
CA PRO A 206 -4.94 16.46 18.50
C PRO A 206 -4.35 17.86 18.31
N ARG A 207 -4.15 18.63 19.39
CA ARG A 207 -3.54 19.97 19.32
C ARG A 207 -2.09 19.90 18.89
N LEU A 208 -1.30 18.98 19.46
CA LEU A 208 0.08 18.71 19.06
C LEU A 208 0.13 18.24 17.60
N CYS A 209 -0.75 17.33 17.20
CA CYS A 209 -0.76 16.79 15.83
C CYS A 209 -1.05 17.87 14.78
N ARG A 210 -1.99 18.79 15.06
CA ARG A 210 -2.24 19.95 14.19
C ARG A 210 -1.05 20.89 14.13
N LYS A 211 -0.36 21.10 15.26
CA LYS A 211 0.87 21.89 15.30
C LYS A 211 1.95 21.25 14.44
N PHE A 212 2.16 19.94 14.57
CA PHE A 212 3.11 19.19 13.75
C PHE A 212 2.82 19.33 12.25
N LEU A 213 1.56 19.18 11.82
CA LEU A 213 1.19 19.37 10.41
C LEU A 213 1.47 20.78 9.89
N ARG A 214 1.40 21.81 10.73
CA ARG A 214 1.79 23.19 10.33
C ARG A 214 3.30 23.35 10.17
N LEU A 215 4.09 22.55 10.89
CA LEU A 215 5.55 22.54 10.78
C LEU A 215 6.03 21.76 9.54
N ARG A 216 5.22 20.83 9.01
CA ARG A 216 5.48 20.08 7.77
C ARG A 216 4.61 20.57 6.60
N GLN A 217 4.97 21.71 6.02
CA GLN A 217 4.21 22.29 4.89
C GLN A 217 4.24 21.41 3.63
N GLU A 218 5.31 20.64 3.41
CA GLU A 218 5.44 19.71 2.27
C GLU A 218 4.66 18.39 2.45
N GLY A 219 3.97 18.20 3.57
CA GLY A 219 3.21 16.99 3.85
C GLY A 219 4.07 15.75 4.10
N PHE A 220 3.68 14.61 3.53
CA PHE A 220 4.34 13.31 3.69
C PHE A 220 4.88 12.74 2.36
N GLU A 221 4.96 13.56 1.32
CA GLU A 221 5.23 13.08 -0.05
C GLU A 221 6.72 12.76 -0.29
N ASN A 222 7.59 13.31 0.57
CA ASN A 222 9.05 13.17 0.53
C ASN A 222 9.57 12.23 1.63
N VAL A 223 8.89 11.13 1.94
CA VAL A 223 9.55 10.05 2.69
C VAL A 223 10.62 9.51 1.76
N SER A 224 11.83 10.01 1.96
CA SER A 224 12.99 9.51 1.27
C SER A 224 13.14 8.02 1.64
N THR A 225 13.52 7.21 0.66
CA THR A 225 14.11 5.89 0.92
C THR A 225 15.42 6.03 1.72
N SER A 226 15.95 7.24 1.86
CA SER A 226 17.05 7.55 2.77
C SER A 226 16.57 7.84 4.19
N THR A 227 17.28 7.30 5.16
CA THR A 227 17.08 7.60 6.58
C THR A 227 17.16 9.11 6.85
N ASN A 228 16.09 9.70 7.37
CA ASN A 228 16.05 11.11 7.75
C ASN A 228 16.20 11.26 9.27
N ASP A 229 17.00 12.23 9.70
CA ASP A 229 17.21 12.59 11.11
C ASP A 229 17.03 14.10 11.26
N ASN A 230 15.83 14.61 11.00
CA ASN A 230 15.59 16.07 10.96
C ASN A 230 15.89 16.76 12.31
N ALA A 231 15.85 16.00 13.41
CA ALA A 231 16.21 16.50 14.73
C ALA A 231 17.72 16.38 15.06
N ASN A 232 18.55 15.89 14.14
CA ASN A 232 19.99 15.65 14.32
C ASN A 232 20.29 14.92 15.63
N VAL A 233 19.57 13.84 15.90
CA VAL A 233 19.70 13.04 17.12
C VAL A 233 20.90 12.11 17.04
N PHE A 234 21.13 11.53 15.87
CA PHE A 234 22.20 10.56 15.64
C PHE A 234 23.46 11.28 15.12
N PRO A 235 24.65 10.78 15.48
CA PRO A 235 25.88 11.29 14.90
C PRO A 235 25.90 11.08 13.39
N MET A 236 26.55 11.99 12.66
CA MET A 236 26.81 11.82 11.24
C MET A 236 27.72 10.61 11.01
N ASP A 237 27.48 9.89 9.92
CA ASP A 237 28.24 8.70 9.59
C ASP A 237 29.70 9.08 9.34
N THR A 238 30.61 8.40 10.03
CA THR A 238 32.04 8.42 9.72
C THR A 238 32.41 7.15 8.98
N ALA A 239 33.47 7.18 8.15
CA ALA A 239 33.89 6.07 7.29
C ALA A 239 34.24 4.75 8.02
N GLN A 240 34.18 4.71 9.34
CA GLN A 240 34.51 3.56 10.20
C GLN A 240 33.31 3.00 10.99
N GLN A 241 32.12 3.59 10.89
CA GLN A 241 30.94 3.09 11.57
C GLN A 241 30.21 2.04 10.74
N ASN A 242 29.68 1.02 11.40
CA ASN A 242 28.71 0.13 10.78
C ASN A 242 27.50 0.99 10.36
N LEU A 243 27.39 1.29 9.07
CA LEU A 243 26.47 2.29 8.49
C LEU A 243 25.00 2.05 8.88
N ASN A 244 24.69 0.83 9.30
CA ASN A 244 23.34 0.37 9.59
C ASN A 244 22.93 0.57 11.05
N ILE A 245 23.85 0.76 12.02
CA ILE A 245 23.50 0.94 13.44
C ILE A 245 23.93 2.33 13.92
N LYS A 246 22.95 3.16 14.30
CA LYS A 246 23.18 4.47 14.92
C LYS A 246 22.69 4.47 16.36
N VAL A 247 23.45 5.12 17.24
CA VAL A 247 23.15 5.18 18.67
C VAL A 247 23.23 6.62 19.15
N ALA A 248 22.23 7.05 19.92
CA ALA A 248 22.18 8.35 20.56
C ALA A 248 21.72 8.22 22.00
N THR A 249 22.20 9.11 22.87
CA THR A 249 21.62 9.27 24.21
C THR A 249 20.54 10.33 24.16
N ILE A 250 19.32 9.97 24.55
CA ILE A 250 18.18 10.87 24.56
C ILE A 250 17.58 10.99 25.96
N GLU A 251 16.88 12.09 26.22
CA GLU A 251 16.07 12.27 27.41
C GLU A 251 14.60 12.06 27.04
N VAL A 252 13.96 11.04 27.63
CA VAL A 252 12.58 10.65 27.30
C VAL A 252 11.55 11.30 28.24
N SER A 253 12.01 11.74 29.41
CA SER A 253 11.28 12.56 30.39
C SER A 253 12.31 13.27 31.29
N PRO A 254 11.94 14.35 32.01
CA PRO A 254 12.88 15.09 32.85
C PRO A 254 13.72 14.17 33.75
N GLY A 255 15.04 14.19 33.55
CA GLY A 255 16.01 13.39 34.31
C GLY A 255 16.13 11.91 33.91
N VAL A 256 15.32 11.42 32.97
CA VAL A 256 15.35 10.01 32.53
C VAL A 256 15.99 9.92 31.15
N ARG A 257 17.22 9.40 31.12
CA ARG A 257 18.00 9.23 29.90
C ARG A 257 18.03 7.77 29.45
N ARG A 258 17.96 7.56 28.13
CA ARG A 258 17.94 6.25 27.48
C ARG A 258 18.85 6.27 26.25
N LYS A 259 19.34 5.11 25.83
CA LYS A 259 19.96 4.93 24.51
C LYS A 259 18.84 4.73 23.48
N LEU A 260 18.76 5.61 22.49
CA LEU A 260 17.99 5.39 21.28
C LEU A 260 18.91 4.75 20.25
N VAL A 261 18.52 3.59 19.75
CA VAL A 261 19.24 2.86 18.71
C VAL A 261 18.38 2.85 17.47
N ARG A 262 18.95 3.20 16.32
CA ARG A 262 18.34 3.00 15.01
C ARG A 262 19.13 1.94 14.28
N TRP A 263 18.45 0.91 13.82
CA TRP A 263 19.00 -0.09 12.94
C TRP A 263 18.30 0.00 11.59
N SER A 264 19.04 0.34 10.54
CA SER A 264 18.51 0.67 9.22
C SER A 264 18.99 -0.34 8.18
N GLY A 265 18.15 -0.61 7.18
CA GLY A 265 18.52 -1.35 5.98
C GLY A 265 17.98 -0.66 4.75
N THR A 266 18.73 -0.74 3.64
CA THR A 266 18.31 -0.27 2.31
C THR A 266 18.64 -1.33 1.25
N ASN A 267 18.14 -2.55 1.46
CA ASN A 267 18.28 -3.68 0.55
C ASN A 267 16.91 -4.32 0.27
N HIS A 268 16.87 -5.35 -0.57
CA HIS A 268 15.61 -6.00 -0.99
C HIS A 268 14.92 -6.83 0.10
N TYR A 269 15.60 -7.11 1.22
CA TYR A 269 15.05 -7.79 2.39
C TYR A 269 14.68 -6.82 3.51
N PHE A 270 15.31 -5.65 3.56
CA PHE A 270 15.17 -4.65 4.60
C PHE A 270 15.28 -3.26 3.97
N ASP A 271 14.14 -2.58 3.87
CA ASP A 271 14.03 -1.19 3.41
C ASP A 271 13.26 -0.38 4.45
N GLY A 272 13.94 0.04 5.52
CA GLY A 272 13.28 0.62 6.69
C GLY A 272 14.22 0.80 7.88
N ASP A 273 13.63 1.04 9.05
CA ASP A 273 14.33 1.08 10.33
C ASP A 273 13.63 0.25 11.41
N VAL A 274 14.44 -0.24 12.34
CA VAL A 274 14.02 -0.75 13.65
C VAL A 274 14.59 0.20 14.70
N MET A 275 13.70 0.76 15.53
CA MET A 275 14.10 1.69 16.59
C MET A 275 14.04 0.98 17.93
N LEU A 276 15.11 1.06 18.73
CA LEU A 276 15.14 0.49 20.08
C LEU A 276 15.40 1.56 21.13
N LEU A 277 14.80 1.39 22.31
CA LEU A 277 15.16 2.08 23.52
C LEU A 277 15.84 1.10 24.47
N ALA A 278 17.04 1.44 24.91
CA ALA A 278 17.84 0.61 25.79
C ALA A 278 18.27 1.36 27.07
N PRO A 279 18.62 0.64 28.14
CA PRO A 279 19.34 1.22 29.28
C PRO A 279 20.65 1.88 28.82
N LEU A 280 21.12 2.92 29.52
CA LEU A 280 22.33 3.66 29.13
C LEU A 280 23.60 2.79 29.06
N ALA A 281 23.71 1.80 29.95
CA ALA A 281 24.87 0.90 29.99
C ALA A 281 24.81 -0.22 28.93
N ALA A 282 23.68 -0.39 28.24
CA ALA A 282 23.48 -1.52 27.36
C ALA A 282 24.27 -1.38 26.05
N ASP A 283 24.76 -2.50 25.52
CA ASP A 283 25.48 -2.58 24.25
C ASP A 283 24.56 -3.14 23.15
N PRO A 284 24.20 -2.36 22.12
CA PRO A 284 23.36 -2.82 21.02
C PRO A 284 23.91 -3.98 20.21
N SER A 285 25.22 -4.18 20.17
CA SER A 285 25.85 -5.29 19.42
C SER A 285 25.45 -6.68 19.94
N THR A 286 24.97 -6.75 21.18
CA THR A 286 24.51 -7.99 21.81
C THR A 286 23.13 -8.45 21.30
N VAL A 287 22.33 -7.50 20.79
CA VAL A 287 20.98 -7.74 20.26
C VAL A 287 20.97 -7.68 18.73
N LEU A 288 21.70 -6.73 18.16
CA LEU A 288 21.74 -6.46 16.72
C LEU A 288 23.00 -7.05 16.11
N LYS A 289 22.82 -7.99 15.17
CA LYS A 289 23.90 -8.59 14.40
C LYS A 289 23.74 -8.22 12.93
N GLU A 290 24.86 -7.98 12.24
CA GLU A 290 24.86 -7.60 10.83
C GLU A 290 24.22 -8.68 9.94
N SER A 291 24.40 -9.95 10.28
CA SER A 291 23.76 -11.08 9.60
C SER A 291 22.23 -11.02 9.58
N MET A 292 21.60 -10.25 10.47
CA MET A 292 20.14 -10.09 10.50
C MET A 292 19.62 -9.15 9.39
N LEU A 293 20.50 -8.43 8.68
CA LEU A 293 20.12 -7.58 7.54
C LEU A 293 19.74 -8.39 6.30
N ASP A 294 20.36 -9.56 6.14
CA ASP A 294 20.17 -10.44 4.99
C ASP A 294 19.10 -11.51 5.25
N ASP A 295 18.78 -11.79 6.52
CA ASP A 295 17.76 -12.74 6.94
C ASP A 295 16.90 -12.18 8.08
N GLY A 296 15.80 -11.53 7.71
CA GLY A 296 14.96 -10.85 8.69
C GLY A 296 14.06 -11.74 9.54
N ASP A 297 14.04 -13.05 9.33
CA ASP A 297 13.33 -13.98 10.23
C ASP A 297 14.11 -14.21 11.53
N THR A 298 15.35 -13.70 11.62
CA THR A 298 16.24 -13.88 12.78
C THR A 298 16.10 -12.81 13.87
N PHE A 299 15.29 -11.76 13.68
CA PHE A 299 15.09 -10.72 14.69
C PHE A 299 14.09 -11.17 15.78
N SER A 300 14.61 -11.58 16.94
CA SER A 300 13.83 -12.05 18.08
C SER A 300 12.96 -10.96 18.73
N ASP A 301 11.75 -11.33 19.15
CA ASP A 301 10.89 -10.52 20.01
C ASP A 301 11.34 -10.48 21.47
N GLU A 302 12.16 -11.44 21.87
CA GLU A 302 12.67 -11.54 23.22
C GLU A 302 13.86 -10.60 23.41
N LEU A 303 13.54 -9.35 23.76
CA LEU A 303 14.55 -8.35 24.10
C LEU A 303 14.99 -8.48 25.56
N PRO A 304 16.24 -8.13 25.90
CA PRO A 304 16.70 -8.11 27.29
C PRO A 304 15.86 -7.16 28.15
N SER A 305 15.86 -7.39 29.47
CA SER A 305 15.11 -6.56 30.41
C SER A 305 15.44 -5.07 30.24
N GLY A 306 14.39 -4.26 30.24
CA GLY A 306 14.48 -2.82 30.08
C GLY A 306 14.64 -2.36 28.63
N TRP A 307 14.80 -3.24 27.64
CA TRP A 307 14.75 -2.86 26.23
C TRP A 307 13.31 -2.70 25.73
N SER A 308 13.13 -1.90 24.69
CA SER A 308 11.87 -1.78 23.98
C SER A 308 12.14 -1.54 22.51
N VAL A 309 11.28 -2.04 21.63
CA VAL A 309 11.39 -1.88 20.19
C VAL A 309 10.15 -1.21 19.61
N ILE A 310 10.35 -0.41 18.56
CA ILE A 310 9.29 0.00 17.65
C ILE A 310 9.72 -0.21 16.20
N SER A 311 8.87 -0.89 15.46
CA SER A 311 9.04 -1.27 14.06
C SER A 311 7.67 -1.61 13.44
N GLY A 312 7.64 -2.08 12.20
CA GLY A 312 6.45 -2.73 11.63
C GLY A 312 5.95 -3.94 12.45
N GLN A 313 4.83 -4.53 12.06
CA GLN A 313 4.09 -5.62 12.72
C GLN A 313 3.51 -5.29 14.10
N LEU A 314 3.89 -4.16 14.69
CA LEU A 314 3.33 -3.75 15.97
C LEU A 314 1.86 -3.32 15.82
N PRO A 315 0.93 -3.83 16.66
CA PRO A 315 -0.51 -3.55 16.56
C PRO A 315 -0.88 -2.07 16.56
N ARG A 316 -0.06 -1.22 17.18
CA ARG A 316 -0.30 0.23 17.32
C ARG A 316 0.44 1.08 16.28
N LEU A 317 1.14 0.46 15.34
CA LEU A 317 1.87 1.13 14.28
C LEU A 317 1.38 0.67 12.89
N TYR A 318 1.84 -0.51 12.47
CA TYR A 318 1.51 -1.13 11.18
C TYR A 318 1.45 -2.65 11.35
N PRO A 319 0.34 -3.22 11.88
CA PRO A 319 0.26 -4.66 12.19
C PRO A 319 0.52 -5.58 10.99
N ASN A 320 0.23 -5.10 9.77
CA ASN A 320 0.32 -5.89 8.55
C ASN A 320 1.57 -5.57 7.70
N VAL A 321 2.44 -4.68 8.17
CA VAL A 321 3.68 -4.31 7.49
C VAL A 321 4.83 -4.99 8.20
N SER A 322 5.70 -5.70 7.49
CA SER A 322 6.88 -6.34 8.11
C SER A 322 7.73 -5.33 8.90
N ARG A 323 8.40 -5.80 9.96
CA ARG A 323 9.26 -5.00 10.85
C ARG A 323 10.28 -4.14 10.10
N ARG A 324 10.68 -4.62 8.94
CA ARG A 324 11.76 -4.10 8.10
C ARG A 324 11.32 -3.03 7.09
N TYR A 325 10.02 -2.68 7.03
CA TYR A 325 9.48 -1.80 5.99
C TYR A 325 8.75 -0.57 6.56
N VAL A 326 9.33 0.01 7.62
CA VAL A 326 8.87 1.24 8.24
C VAL A 326 10.07 2.13 8.47
N HIS A 327 10.08 3.33 7.90
CA HIS A 327 11.10 4.34 8.15
C HIS A 327 10.70 5.25 9.32
N PHE A 328 11.69 5.68 10.08
CA PHE A 328 11.51 6.60 11.21
C PHE A 328 12.33 7.87 11.01
N ASP A 329 11.63 9.00 11.00
CA ASP A 329 12.24 10.32 10.97
C ASP A 329 12.15 10.98 12.36
N THR A 330 13.27 11.44 12.90
CA THR A 330 13.31 12.09 14.22
C THR A 330 12.82 13.53 14.12
N GLN A 331 11.98 13.95 15.06
CA GLN A 331 11.36 15.27 15.05
C GLN A 331 11.47 15.90 16.44
N ARG A 332 11.77 17.20 16.51
CA ARG A 332 11.67 17.98 17.75
C ARG A 332 10.48 18.92 17.70
N ILE A 333 9.57 18.77 18.65
CA ILE A 333 8.41 19.64 18.81
C ILE A 333 8.41 20.13 20.25
N ASP A 334 8.54 21.44 20.45
CA ASP A 334 8.63 22.05 21.77
C ASP A 334 9.73 21.43 22.65
N GLY A 335 10.90 21.20 22.04
CA GLY A 335 12.07 20.60 22.70
C GLY A 335 11.98 19.09 22.93
N ARG A 336 10.80 18.48 22.78
CA ARG A 336 10.59 17.04 22.97
C ARG A 336 10.85 16.27 21.67
N LEU A 337 11.46 15.10 21.81
CA LEU A 337 11.72 14.19 20.71
C LEU A 337 10.48 13.35 20.38
N TYR A 338 10.21 13.23 19.08
CA TYR A 338 9.22 12.34 18.49
C TYR A 338 9.85 11.60 17.32
N LEU A 339 9.26 10.47 16.97
CA LEU A 339 9.64 9.66 15.81
C LEU A 339 8.44 9.60 14.88
N LEU A 340 8.57 10.07 13.65
CA LEU A 340 7.55 9.93 12.64
C LEU A 340 7.79 8.62 11.88
N ALA A 341 6.91 7.65 12.10
CA ALA A 341 6.95 6.35 11.45
C ALA A 341 6.12 6.36 10.16
N GLN A 342 6.71 5.95 9.05
CA GLN A 342 6.08 5.89 7.73
C GLN A 342 6.40 4.55 7.07
N PRO A 343 5.41 3.85 6.50
CA PRO A 343 5.67 2.60 5.81
C PRO A 343 6.41 2.88 4.50
N SER A 344 7.31 2.00 4.09
CA SER A 344 8.04 2.11 2.81
C SER A 344 7.06 2.02 1.63
N ASN A 345 6.05 1.15 1.77
CA ASN A 345 4.88 1.13 0.89
C ASN A 345 3.92 2.28 1.24
N ARG A 346 3.80 3.26 0.36
CA ARG A 346 3.00 4.48 0.58
C ARG A 346 1.48 4.26 0.60
N ASP A 347 1.03 3.09 0.19
CA ASP A 347 -0.38 2.68 0.24
C ASP A 347 -0.82 2.17 1.61
N GLN A 348 0.14 1.76 2.44
CA GLN A 348 -0.14 1.23 3.76
C GLN A 348 -0.75 2.31 4.66
N ARG A 349 -1.72 1.88 5.46
CA ARG A 349 -2.47 2.78 6.34
C ARG A 349 -2.20 2.45 7.82
N PRO A 350 -2.08 3.47 8.68
CA PRO A 350 -2.16 4.92 8.41
C PRO A 350 -1.04 5.46 7.52
N THR A 351 -1.14 6.69 6.99
CA THR A 351 -0.06 7.26 6.16
C THR A 351 1.21 7.55 6.96
N ALA A 352 1.04 7.97 8.21
CA ALA A 352 2.15 8.18 9.13
C ALA A 352 1.66 8.09 10.58
N VAL A 353 2.56 7.76 11.50
CA VAL A 353 2.29 7.77 12.93
C VAL A 353 3.38 8.56 13.64
N LEU A 354 3.00 9.59 14.41
CA LEU A 354 3.95 10.27 15.29
C LEU A 354 4.00 9.54 16.62
N VAL A 355 5.19 9.10 17.00
CA VAL A 355 5.46 8.29 18.17
C VAL A 355 6.31 9.08 19.15
N ARG A 356 6.02 8.97 20.44
CA ARG A 356 6.84 9.51 21.52
C ARG A 356 7.60 8.38 22.23
N PRO A 357 8.94 8.44 22.30
CA PRO A 357 9.74 7.63 23.22
C PRO A 357 9.36 7.90 24.68
N LEU A 358 9.24 6.85 25.49
CA LEU A 358 8.95 6.89 26.93
C LEU A 358 10.05 6.18 27.72
N ALA A 359 9.96 6.21 29.05
CA ALA A 359 10.90 5.51 29.93
C ALA A 359 10.89 3.99 29.73
N ASP A 360 9.74 3.44 29.35
CA ASP A 360 9.44 2.00 29.27
C ASP A 360 8.89 1.58 27.89
N GLY A 361 9.13 2.39 26.85
CA GLY A 361 8.78 2.02 25.49
C GLY A 361 8.35 3.19 24.62
N PHE A 362 7.31 2.98 23.81
CA PHE A 362 6.87 3.93 22.81
C PHE A 362 5.36 4.13 22.84
N LYS A 363 4.91 5.35 22.55
CA LYS A 363 3.48 5.68 22.48
C LYS A 363 3.15 6.40 21.18
N ALA A 364 2.19 5.85 20.42
CA ALA A 364 1.58 6.56 19.30
C ALA A 364 0.78 7.77 19.82
N ILE A 365 1.10 8.95 19.29
CA ILE A 365 0.50 10.23 19.68
C ILE A 365 -0.43 10.75 18.59
N CYS A 366 0.02 10.71 17.34
CA CYS A 366 -0.74 11.17 16.18
C CYS A 366 -0.85 10.04 15.15
N VAL A 367 -2.04 9.85 14.61
CA VAL A 367 -2.28 8.93 13.50
C VAL A 367 -2.75 9.76 12.32
N PHE A 368 -1.98 9.77 11.24
CA PHE A 368 -2.24 10.59 10.06
C PHE A 368 -2.72 9.74 8.90
N GLN A 369 -3.76 10.21 8.21
CA GLN A 369 -4.34 9.52 7.06
C GLN A 369 -4.43 10.49 5.88
N ARG A 370 -3.76 10.19 4.78
CA ARG A 370 -3.90 10.93 3.52
C ARG A 370 -5.19 10.55 2.81
N VAL A 371 -5.95 11.54 2.37
CA VAL A 371 -7.07 11.34 1.42
C VAL A 371 -6.46 10.95 0.08
N GLU A 372 -6.74 9.75 -0.41
CA GLU A 372 -6.27 9.29 -1.72
C GLU A 372 -7.37 9.38 -2.78
N PRO A 373 -7.01 9.37 -4.07
CA PRO A 373 -7.99 9.00 -5.08
C PRO A 373 -8.53 7.61 -4.73
N HIS A 374 -9.82 7.38 -4.94
CA HIS A 374 -10.44 6.06 -4.68
C HIS A 374 -10.55 5.66 -3.20
N PHE A 375 -10.43 6.65 -2.30
CA PHE A 375 -10.53 6.46 -0.87
C PHE A 375 -11.95 6.25 -0.37
#